data_AF-A0A0D3VEI6-F1
#
_entry.id   AF-A0A0D3VEI6-F1
#
_cell.length_a   1.000
_cell.length_b   1.000
_cell.length_c   1.000
_cell.angle_alpha   90.00
_cell.angle_beta   90.00
_cell.angle_gamma   90.00
#
_symmetry.space_group_name_H-M   'P 1'
#
loop_
_entity.id
_entity.type
_entity.pdbx_description
1 polymer ?
#
loop_
_entity_poly.entity_id
_entity_poly.type
_entity_poly.pdbx_seq_one_letter_code
_entity_poly.pdbx_strand_id
1 'polypeptide(L)' 'MTELKEIPLWIIVPLVLVLLLQGTWMFLDAGKRGKWRWLWGLWGLTNIPTPLLIYLFFVRLPDERKKSHARKDE' A
#
# COMPACT_ATOMS: atom_id res chain seq x y z
N MET A 1 -1.24 37.61 7.99
CA MET A 1 -0.03 37.10 7.30
C MET A 1 0.24 35.73 7.86
N THR A 2 0.09 34.71 7.03
CA THR A 2 0.07 33.30 7.41
C THR A 2 1.31 32.89 8.19
N GLU A 3 1.11 32.48 9.43
CA GLU A 3 1.99 31.59 10.20
C GLU A 3 2.34 30.41 9.30
N LEU A 4 3.51 30.48 8.66
CA LEU A 4 4.07 29.35 7.94
C LEU A 4 4.38 28.31 9.00
N LYS A 5 3.43 27.41 9.20
CA LYS A 5 3.53 26.25 10.07
C LYS A 5 4.78 25.50 9.64
N GLU A 6 5.91 25.77 10.30
CA GLU A 6 7.18 25.12 10.05
C GLU A 6 6.96 23.64 10.30
N ILE A 7 6.69 22.89 9.24
CA ILE A 7 6.50 21.45 9.37
C ILE A 7 7.86 20.93 9.81
N PRO A 8 7.96 20.37 11.02
CA PRO A 8 9.25 20.03 11.56
C PRO A 8 9.91 18.95 10.70
N LEU A 9 11.16 19.17 10.29
CA LEU A 9 11.91 18.22 9.45
C LEU A 9 11.98 16.82 10.08
N TRP A 10 12.00 16.75 11.42
CA TRP A 10 12.00 15.49 12.17
C TRP A 10 10.69 14.69 12.03
N ILE A 11 9.60 15.29 11.55
CA ILE A 11 8.34 14.61 11.22
C ILE A 11 8.33 14.20 9.74
N ILE A 12 8.90 15.01 8.86
CA ILE A 12 8.92 14.74 7.41
C ILE A 12 9.80 13.53 7.08
N VAL A 13 10.99 13.44 7.68
CA VAL A 13 11.93 12.33 7.45
C VAL A 13 11.30 10.96 7.75
N PRO A 14 10.74 10.69 8.94
CA PRO A 14 10.09 9.41 9.21
C PRO A 14 8.84 9.20 8.36
N LEU A 15 8.09 10.26 8.03
CA LEU A 15 6.93 10.15 7.14
C LEU A 15 7.32 9.65 5.74
N VAL A 16 8.40 10.20 5.16
CA VAL A 16 8.93 9.75 3.86
C VAL A 16 9.45 8.31 3.96
N LEU A 17 10.17 7.97 5.03
CA LEU A 17 10.62 6.59 5.25
C LEU A 17 9.45 5.61 5.35
N VAL A 18 8.39 5.97 6.08
CA VAL A 18 7.18 5.15 6.20
C VAL A 18 6.46 5.03 4.86
N LEU A 19 6.36 6.10 4.07
CA LEU A 19 5.81 6.08 2.71
C LEU A 19 6.59 5.14 1.79
N LEU A 20 7.92 5.21 1.83
CA LEU A 20 8.79 4.33 1.06
C LEU A 20 8.68 2.87 1.52
N LEU A 21 8.62 2.63 2.83
CA LEU A 21 8.46 1.30 3.40
C LEU A 21 7.09 0.72 3.02
N GLN A 22 6.02 1.52 3.12
CA GLN A 22 4.66 1.17 2.73
C GLN A 22 4.59 0.81 1.23
N GLY A 23 5.13 1.67 0.36
CA GLY A 23 5.16 1.43 -1.09
C GLY A 23 5.98 0.19 -1.45
N THR A 24 7.14 -0.01 -0.83
CA THR A 24 8.02 -1.17 -1.06
C THR A 24 7.36 -2.47 -0.60
N TRP A 25 6.73 -2.46 0.58
CA TRP A 25 6.01 -3.62 1.09
C TRP A 25 4.84 -3.99 0.18
N MET A 26 4.09 -2.99 -0.30
CA MET A 26 2.98 -3.19 -1.24
C MET A 26 3.47 -3.71 -2.61
N PHE A 27 4.63 -3.27 -3.07
CA PHE A 27 5.30 -3.75 -4.29
C PHE A 27 5.73 -5.22 -4.19
N LEU A 28 6.26 -5.64 -3.04
CA LEU A 28 6.64 -7.01 -2.76
C LEU A 28 5.41 -7.93 -2.63
N ASP A 29 4.39 -7.51 -1.89
CA ASP A 29 3.18 -8.33 -1.67
C ASP A 29 2.35 -8.46 -2.96
N ALA A 30 2.22 -7.40 -3.77
CA ALA A 30 1.58 -7.48 -5.08
C ALA A 30 2.32 -8.44 -6.03
N GLY A 31 3.65 -8.52 -5.92
CA GLY A 31 4.48 -9.42 -6.72
C GLY A 31 4.26 -10.88 -6.37
N LYS A 32 4.12 -11.20 -5.07
CA LYS A 32 3.78 -12.56 -4.61
C LYS A 32 2.41 -13.04 -5.10
N ARG A 33 1.49 -12.12 -5.41
CA ARG A 33 0.13 -12.42 -5.87
C ARG A 33 -0.04 -12.32 -7.40
N GLY A 34 1.06 -12.09 -8.15
CA GLY A 34 1.03 -11.97 -9.61
C GLY A 34 0.24 -10.77 -10.15
N LYS A 35 -0.05 -9.76 -9.31
CA LYS A 35 -0.76 -8.54 -9.69
C LYS A 35 0.24 -7.43 -10.06
N TRP A 36 -0.25 -6.38 -10.71
CA TRP A 36 0.54 -5.30 -11.34
C TRP A 36 1.38 -4.52 -10.31
N ARG A 37 2.60 -5.01 -10.03
CA ARG A 37 3.50 -4.55 -8.96
C ARG A 37 3.76 -3.05 -8.98
N TRP A 38 4.02 -2.52 -10.17
CA TRP A 38 4.35 -1.11 -10.37
C TRP A 38 3.16 -0.18 -10.12
N LEU A 39 1.95 -0.63 -10.51
CA LEU A 39 0.72 0.12 -10.27
C LEU A 39 0.47 0.28 -8.78
N TRP A 40 0.65 -0.79 -7.99
CA TRP A 40 0.48 -0.73 -6.55
C TRP A 40 1.61 0.07 -5.87
N GLY A 41 2.88 -0.13 -6.22
CA GLY A 41 3.99 0.65 -5.64
C GLY A 41 3.83 2.16 -5.84
N LEU A 42 3.48 2.60 -7.05
CA LEU A 42 3.28 4.02 -7.37
C LEU A 42 2.02 4.59 -6.70
N TRP A 43 0.93 3.81 -6.65
CA TRP A 43 -0.30 4.24 -5.98
C TRP A 43 -0.11 4.39 -4.47
N GLY A 44 0.69 3.51 -3.84
CA GLY A 44 1.02 3.59 -2.42
C GLY A 44 1.76 4.85 -1.99
N LEU A 45 2.43 5.54 -2.93
CA LEU A 45 3.14 6.80 -2.68
C LEU A 45 2.27 8.05 -2.85
N THR A 46 1.08 7.95 -3.46
CA THR A 46 0.29 9.14 -3.82
C THR A 46 -0.48 9.74 -2.66
N ASN A 47 -1.02 8.93 -1.74
CA ASN A 47 -1.79 9.41 -0.58
C ASN A 47 -1.74 8.38 0.56
N ILE A 48 -1.90 8.79 1.82
CA ILE A 48 -2.22 7.91 2.95
C ILE A 48 -3.53 8.47 3.52
N PRO A 49 -4.61 7.70 3.76
CA PRO A 49 -4.70 6.23 3.87
C PRO A 49 -5.44 5.52 2.71
N THR A 50 -5.93 6.27 1.71
CA THR A 50 -6.79 5.75 0.63
C THR A 50 -6.22 4.56 -0.15
N PRO A 51 -4.95 4.54 -0.63
CA PRO A 51 -4.39 3.37 -1.29
C PRO A 51 -4.34 2.13 -0.42
N LEU A 52 -4.16 2.30 0.90
CA LEU A 52 -4.09 1.18 1.82
C LEU A 52 -5.45 0.47 1.90
N LEU A 53 -6.54 1.24 1.95
CA LEU A 53 -7.91 0.72 1.93
C LEU A 53 -8.25 0.05 0.60
N ILE A 54 -7.90 0.68 -0.53
CA ILE A 54 -8.13 0.11 -1.87
C ILE A 54 -7.32 -1.19 -2.05
N TYR A 55 -6.07 -1.24 -1.55
CA TYR A 55 -5.24 -2.43 -1.58
C TYR A 55 -5.88 -3.60 -0.84
N LEU A 56 -6.34 -3.36 0.40
CA LEU A 56 -7.01 -4.40 1.18
C LEU A 56 -8.26 -4.93 0.47
N PHE A 57 -9.07 -4.05 -0.11
CA PHE A 57 -10.33 -4.43 -0.74
C PHE A 57 -10.15 -5.13 -2.09
N PHE A 58 -9.27 -4.63 -2.96
CA PHE A 58 -9.08 -5.14 -4.33
C PHE A 58 -7.93 -6.15 -4.48
N VAL A 59 -6.93 -6.15 -3.60
CA VAL A 59 -5.81 -7.09 -3.66
C VAL A 59 -6.01 -8.27 -2.73
N ARG A 60 -6.22 -8.01 -1.44
CA ARG A 60 -6.25 -9.05 -0.40
C ARG A 60 -7.54 -9.87 -0.45
N LEU A 61 -8.69 -9.23 -0.53
CA LEU A 61 -10.00 -9.91 -0.47
C LEU A 61 -10.22 -10.95 -1.60
N PRO A 62 -9.89 -10.66 -2.88
CA PRO A 62 -10.10 -11.63 -3.96
C PRO A 62 -9.11 -12.80 -3.91
N ASP A 63 -7.92 -12.59 -3.35
CA ASP A 63 -6.87 -13.62 -3.27
C ASP A 63 -7.21 -14.67 -2.20
N GLU A 64 -7.74 -14.22 -1.05
CA GLU A 64 -8.29 -15.09 -0.01
C GLU A 64 -9.46 -15.93 -0.54
N ARG A 65 -10.35 -15.33 -1.34
CA ARG A 65 -11.49 -16.06 -1.94
C ARG A 65 -11.07 -17.13 -2.94
N LYS A 66 -10.01 -16.89 -3.74
CA LYS A 66 -9.49 -17.92 -4.66
C LYS A 66 -8.89 -19.12 -3.92
N LYS A 67 -8.14 -18.89 -2.84
CA LYS A 67 -7.61 -19.98 -1.99
C LYS A 67 -8.71 -20.75 -1.26
N SER A 68 -9.78 -20.07 -0.84
CA SER A 68 -10.92 -20.71 -0.18
C SER A 68 -11.71 -21.62 -1.12
N HIS A 69 -11.83 -21.28 -2.40
CA HIS A 69 -12.51 -22.14 -3.38
C HIS A 69 -11.65 -23.37 -3.70
N ALA A 70 -10.35 -23.20 -3.99
CA ALA A 70 -9.45 -24.31 -4.29
C ALA A 70 -9.38 -25.38 -3.17
N ARG A 71 -9.55 -24.99 -1.90
CA ARG A 71 -9.54 -25.93 -0.76
C ARG A 71 -10.88 -26.67 -0.55
N LYS A 72 -11.94 -26.29 -1.26
CA LYS A 72 -13.25 -26.94 -1.18
C LYS A 72 -13.43 -28.00 -2.26
N ASP A 73 -12.48 -28.05 -3.19
CA ASP A 73 -12.47 -28.91 -4.38
C ASP A 73 -11.52 -30.13 -4.21
N GLU A 74 -10.87 -30.26 -3.04
CA GLU A 74 -9.93 -31.32 -2.61
C GLU A 74 -10.55 -32.15 -1.49
#